data_AF-A0A6G3CMT1-F1
#
_entry.id   AF-A0A6G3CMT1-F1
#
_cell.length_a   1.000
_cell.length_b   1.000
_cell.length_c   1.000
_cell.angle_alpha   90.00
_cell.angle_beta   90.00
_cell.angle_gamma   90.00
#
_symmetry.space_group_name_H-M   'P 1'
#
loop_
_entity.id
_entity.type
_entity.pdbx_description
1 polymer ?
#
loop_
_entity_poly.entity_id
_entity_poly.type
_entity_poly.pdbx_seq_one_letter_code
_entity_poly.pdbx_strand_id
1 'polypeptide(L)' 'MYVCSCFGVTEAQVKKHADAGACTPRQIASACKAGTDCGGCVRRIQALLGRGDCARRELLDQRPEPVAASVARPVLSDAA' A
#
# COMPACT_ATOMS: atom_id res chain seq x y z
N MET A 1 -9.56 20.08 -8.01
CA MET A 1 -9.15 20.73 -6.75
C MET A 1 -7.69 20.44 -6.43
N TYR A 2 -6.95 21.37 -5.81
CA TYR A 2 -5.61 21.12 -5.28
C TYR A 2 -5.68 20.33 -3.97
N VAL A 3 -4.81 19.33 -3.85
CA VAL A 3 -4.64 18.49 -2.67
C VAL A 3 -3.41 18.92 -1.88
N CYS A 4 -2.30 19.28 -2.56
CA CYS A 4 -1.09 19.80 -1.93
C CYS A 4 -0.74 21.16 -2.51
N SER A 5 -0.76 22.21 -1.68
CA SER A 5 -0.40 23.56 -2.09
C SER A 5 1.11 23.74 -2.26
N CYS A 6 1.94 23.08 -1.43
CA CYS A 6 3.40 23.24 -1.46
C CYS A 6 4.01 22.84 -2.80
N PHE A 7 3.48 21.78 -3.42
CA PHE A 7 3.97 21.24 -4.69
C PHE A 7 2.95 21.37 -5.82
N GLY A 8 1.84 22.09 -5.61
CA GLY A 8 0.81 22.30 -6.63
C GLY A 8 0.16 21.01 -7.14
N VAL A 9 -0.01 19.98 -6.29
CA VAL A 9 -0.56 18.69 -6.69
C VAL A 9 -2.08 18.70 -6.61
N THR A 10 -2.73 18.28 -7.69
CA THR A 10 -4.19 18.19 -7.83
C THR A 10 -4.73 16.82 -7.47
N GLU A 11 -6.02 16.76 -7.17
CA GLU A 11 -6.72 15.49 -6.93
C GLU A 11 -6.67 14.56 -8.15
N ALA A 12 -6.75 15.11 -9.37
CA ALA A 12 -6.64 14.35 -10.60
C ALA A 12 -5.26 13.69 -10.74
N GLN A 13 -4.18 14.39 -10.36
CA GLN A 13 -2.83 13.80 -10.33
C GLN A 13 -2.72 12.68 -9.29
N VAL A 14 -3.26 12.88 -8.08
CA VAL A 14 -3.29 11.82 -7.05
C VAL A 14 -4.03 10.58 -7.56
N LYS A 15 -5.20 10.75 -8.18
CA LYS A 15 -5.97 9.66 -8.78
C LYS A 15 -5.20 8.96 -9.89
N LYS A 16 -4.60 9.71 -10.83
CA LYS A 16 -3.76 9.15 -11.90
C LYS A 16 -2.61 8.31 -11.36
N HIS A 17 -1.95 8.74 -10.28
CA HIS A 17 -0.89 7.96 -9.66
C HIS A 17 -1.43 6.72 -8.95
N ALA A 18 -2.59 6.80 -8.30
CA ALA A 18 -3.27 5.66 -7.71
C ALA A 18 -3.66 4.61 -8.76
N ASP A 19 -4.21 5.05 -9.90
CA ASP A 19 -4.53 4.18 -11.04
C ASP A 19 -3.28 3.54 -11.66
N ALA A 20 -2.13 4.20 -11.55
CA ALA A 20 -0.82 3.67 -11.92
C ALA A 20 -0.15 2.79 -10.83
N GLY A 21 -0.85 2.50 -9.72
CA GLY A 21 -0.40 1.60 -8.65
C GLY A 21 0.17 2.28 -7.39
N ALA A 22 0.23 3.61 -7.33
CA ALA A 22 0.67 4.32 -6.13
C ALA A 22 -0.45 4.40 -5.09
N CYS A 23 -0.60 3.33 -4.32
CA CYS A 23 -1.72 3.14 -3.40
C CYS A 23 -1.44 3.47 -1.93
N THR A 24 -0.33 4.13 -1.65
CA THR A 24 -0.01 4.65 -0.32
C THR A 24 0.41 6.11 -0.41
N PRO A 25 0.21 6.93 0.65
CA PRO A 25 0.70 8.30 0.65
C PRO A 25 2.20 8.40 0.40
N ARG A 26 2.97 7.38 0.82
CA ARG A 26 4.40 7.31 0.58
C ARG A 26 4.73 7.09 -0.89
N GLN A 27 4.00 6.21 -1.59
CA GLN A 27 4.16 6.03 -3.04
C GLN A 27 3.72 7.29 -3.81
N ILE A 28 2.63 7.95 -3.39
CA ILE A 28 2.23 9.25 -3.94
C ILE A 28 3.33 10.29 -3.75
N ALA A 29 3.93 10.36 -2.56
CA ALA A 29 5.06 11.24 -2.27
C ALA A 29 6.26 10.93 -3.19
N SER A 30 6.59 9.66 -3.42
CA SER A 30 7.65 9.26 -4.36
C SER A 30 7.33 9.66 -5.81
N ALA A 31 6.06 9.61 -6.22
CA ALA A 31 5.65 9.91 -7.59
C ALA A 31 5.56 11.42 -7.90
N CYS A 32 5.10 12.23 -6.93
CA CYS A 32 4.77 13.64 -7.18
C CYS A 32 5.17 14.61 -6.05
N LYS A 33 5.96 14.16 -5.06
CA LYS A 33 6.42 14.95 -3.90
C LYS A 33 5.33 15.40 -2.92
N ALA A 34 4.05 15.14 -3.18
CA ALA A 34 2.98 15.52 -2.25
C ALA A 34 3.19 14.90 -0.86
N GLY A 35 3.16 15.73 0.18
CA GLY A 35 3.26 15.29 1.57
C GLY A 35 4.69 15.21 2.14
N THR A 36 5.72 15.65 1.41
CA THR A 36 7.11 15.65 1.89
C THR A 36 7.58 16.98 2.50
N ASP A 37 6.73 18.00 2.50
CA ASP A 37 7.01 19.32 3.09
C ASP A 37 6.18 19.51 4.38
N CYS A 38 5.19 20.41 4.40
CA CYS A 38 4.38 20.68 5.60
C CYS A 38 3.46 19.53 6.04
N GLY A 39 3.27 18.51 5.19
CA GLY A 39 2.51 17.29 5.51
C GLY A 39 0.98 17.44 5.62
N GLY A 40 0.42 18.65 5.57
CA GLY A 40 -1.03 18.87 5.78
C GLY A 40 -1.95 18.12 4.80
N CYS A 41 -1.46 17.81 3.60
CA CYS A 41 -2.21 17.07 2.59
C CYS A 41 -2.27 15.54 2.83
N VAL A 42 -1.44 14.98 3.72
CA VAL A 42 -1.27 13.51 3.86
C VAL A 42 -2.58 12.82 4.23
N ARG A 43 -3.35 13.37 5.18
CA ARG A 43 -4.66 12.79 5.57
C ARG A 43 -5.68 12.84 4.44
N ARG A 44 -5.67 13.91 3.63
CA ARG A 44 -6.53 14.02 2.45
C ARG A 44 -6.15 13.01 1.38
N ILE A 45 -4.85 12.82 1.13
CA ILE A 45 -4.34 11.79 0.22
C ILE A 45 -4.78 10.40 0.70
N GLN A 46 -4.64 10.09 1.99
CA GLN A 46 -5.13 8.82 2.56
C GLN A 46 -6.63 8.61 2.29
N ALA A 47 -7.45 9.64 2.47
CA ALA A 47 -8.89 9.55 2.21
C ALA A 47 -9.20 9.30 0.72
N LEU A 48 -8.44 9.92 -0.20
CA LEU A 48 -8.59 9.72 -1.64
C LEU A 48 -8.18 8.31 -2.09
N LEU A 49 -7.16 7.73 -1.46
CA LEU A 49 -6.69 6.38 -1.74
C LEU A 49 -7.58 5.28 -1.13
N GLY A 50 -8.45 5.64 -0.18
CA GLY A 50 -9.29 4.68 0.55
C GLY A 50 -8.51 3.84 1.58
N ARG A 51 -9.20 2.89 2.22
CA ARG A 51 -8.61 2.03 3.26
C ARG A 51 -7.81 0.87 2.65
N GLY A 52 -6.61 1.15 2.13
CA GLY A 52 -5.50 0.20 2.08
C GLY A 52 -5.58 -0.99 1.12
N ASP A 53 -6.46 -0.97 0.12
CA ASP A 53 -6.78 -2.17 -0.64
C ASP A 53 -5.76 -2.58 -1.71
N CYS A 54 -4.99 -1.68 -2.34
CA CYS A 54 -4.18 -2.14 -3.48
C CYS A 54 -2.98 -3.01 -3.08
N ALA A 55 -2.18 -2.61 -2.07
CA ALA A 55 -0.94 -3.33 -1.75
C ALA A 55 -1.25 -4.72 -1.17
N ARG A 56 -2.35 -4.86 -0.43
CA ARG A 56 -2.82 -6.17 0.03
C ARG A 56 -3.41 -6.99 -1.11
N ARG A 57 -4.23 -6.41 -1.99
CA ARG A 57 -4.79 -7.16 -3.14
C ARG A 57 -3.70 -7.67 -4.07
N GLU A 58 -2.72 -6.85 -4.44
CA GLU A 58 -1.68 -7.30 -5.36
C GLU A 58 -0.76 -8.37 -4.75
N LEU A 59 -0.43 -8.27 -3.45
CA LEU A 59 0.27 -9.35 -2.74
C LEU A 59 -0.57 -10.63 -2.60
N LEU A 60 -1.90 -10.52 -2.54
CA LEU A 60 -2.80 -11.68 -2.52
C LEU A 60 -2.93 -12.30 -3.92
N ASP A 61 -3.01 -11.48 -4.97
CA ASP A 61 -3.11 -11.91 -6.36
C ASP A 61 -1.80 -12.55 -6.86
N GLN A 62 -0.64 -12.15 -6.31
CA GLN A 62 0.67 -12.74 -6.62
C GLN A 62 1.07 -13.89 -5.70
N ARG A 63 0.25 -14.31 -4.74
CA ARG A 63 0.54 -15.54 -4.00
C ARG A 63 0.40 -16.73 -4.96
N PRO A 64 1.45 -17.55 -5.14
CA PRO A 64 1.25 -18.92 -5.59
C PRO A 64 0.27 -19.59 -4.62
N GLU A 65 -0.60 -20.45 -5.13
CA GLU A 65 -1.51 -21.31 -4.35
C GLU A 65 -0.82 -21.77 -3.05
N PRO A 66 -1.45 -21.58 -1.87
CA PRO A 66 -0.81 -21.95 -0.62
C PRO A 66 -0.53 -23.45 -0.65
N VAL A 67 0.74 -23.84 -0.51
CA VAL A 67 1.16 -25.21 -0.15
C VAL A 67 0.73 -25.51 1.28
N ALA A 68 -0.58 -25.58 1.50
CA ALA A 68 -1.23 -25.99 2.72
C ALA A 68 -1.32 -27.52 2.78
N ALA A 69 -0.20 -28.25 2.74
CA ALA A 69 -0.17 -29.68 3.07
C ALA A 69 1.27 -30.21 3.18
N SER A 70 1.94 -29.98 4.30
CA SER A 70 2.82 -30.97 4.97
C SER A 70 3.72 -30.25 5.97
N VAL A 71 3.24 -30.10 7.19
CA VAL A 71 4.11 -30.17 8.36
C VAL A 71 3.58 -31.29 9.23
N ALA A 72 3.89 -32.52 8.82
CA ALA A 72 3.88 -33.64 9.75
C ALA A 72 4.85 -33.31 10.90
N ARG A 73 4.32 -33.17 12.11
CA ARG A 73 5.14 -32.97 13.31
C ARG A 73 5.88 -34.29 13.59
N PRO A 74 7.21 -34.31 13.79
CA PRO A 74 7.88 -35.53 14.25
C PRO A 74 7.44 -35.80 15.70
N VAL A 75 6.99 -37.03 15.95
CA VAL A 75 6.70 -37.53 17.29
C VAL A 75 8.04 -37.80 17.97
N LEU A 76 8.39 -37.04 19.02
CA LEU A 76 9.58 -37.32 19.81
C LEU A 76 9.26 -38.49 20.76
N SER A 77 9.84 -39.65 20.49
CA SER A 77 9.89 -40.76 21.44
C SER A 77 11.22 -40.66 22.17
N ASP A 78 11.19 -40.42 23.48
CA ASP A 78 12.36 -40.63 24.33
C ASP A 78 12.03 -41.67 25.40
N ALA A 79 12.86 -42.70 25.40
CA ALA A 79 12.85 -43.82 26.31
C ALA A 79 13.65 -43.47 27.57
N ALA A 80 13.10 -43.80 28.73
CA ALA A 80 13.82 -44.04 29.97
C ALA A 80 13.00 -44.95 30.87
#